data_AF-A0A484U3G8-F1
#
_entry.id   AF-A0A484U3G8-F1
#
_cell.length_a   1.000
_cell.length_b   1.000
_cell.length_c   1.000
_cell.angle_alpha   90.00
_cell.angle_beta   90.00
_cell.angle_gamma   90.00
#
_symmetry.space_group_name_H-M   'P 1'
#
loop_
_entity.id
_entity.type
_entity.pdbx_description
1 polymer ?
#
loop_
_entity_poly.entity_id
_entity_poly.type
_entity_poly.pdbx_seq_one_letter_code
_entity_poly.pdbx_strand_id
1 'polypeptide(L)'
;MAITQPTPRLERAAFAQLAPDANAALIALSKAIDASGLEKTLTELVKLRASQINGCAFCLQFHLNVARGAGVGLAQRDQLAAWQDSSVFTVRERAALAWTEALTRKDQGAEDALYAQVREQFSESEVAFLTAAVGLINAWNRIAVGLKFTPPGAQ
;
A
#
# COMPACT_ATOMS: atom_id res chain seq x y z
N MET A 1 -8.21 5.81 -30.23
CA MET A 1 -7.24 6.40 -29.26
C MET A 1 -5.85 6.01 -29.69
N ALA A 2 -4.93 6.97 -29.84
CA ALA A 2 -3.52 6.65 -30.05
C ALA A 2 -2.94 6.05 -28.76
N ILE A 3 -2.27 4.90 -28.88
CA ILE A 3 -1.58 4.26 -27.76
C ILE A 3 -0.25 4.98 -27.57
N THR A 4 -0.15 5.84 -26.57
CA THR A 4 1.06 6.62 -26.26
C THR A 4 1.50 6.38 -24.83
N GLN A 5 2.82 6.45 -24.57
CA GLN A 5 3.37 6.37 -23.22
C GLN A 5 2.84 7.53 -22.35
N PRO A 6 2.57 7.30 -21.06
CA PRO A 6 2.17 8.38 -20.16
C PRO A 6 3.35 9.32 -19.91
N THR A 7 3.13 10.62 -20.14
CA THR A 7 4.07 11.68 -19.73
C THR A 7 3.75 12.13 -18.29
N PRO A 8 4.77 12.33 -17.42
CA PRO A 8 4.57 12.87 -16.09
C PRO A 8 4.01 14.30 -16.17
N ARG A 9 3.07 14.63 -15.28
CA ARG A 9 2.60 16.03 -15.10
C ARG A 9 3.50 16.78 -14.11
N LEU A 10 3.96 16.06 -13.09
CA LEU A 10 4.93 16.53 -12.12
C LEU A 10 5.75 15.34 -11.63
N GLU A 11 7.06 15.49 -11.50
CA GLU A 11 7.90 14.43 -10.95
C GLU A 11 7.82 14.34 -9.42
N ARG A 12 8.10 13.15 -8.86
CA ARG A 12 8.09 12.92 -7.40
C ARG A 12 9.03 13.88 -6.65
N ALA A 13 10.20 14.18 -7.23
CA ALA A 13 11.16 15.12 -6.68
C ALA A 13 10.61 16.56 -6.69
N ALA A 14 9.97 16.96 -7.78
CA ALA A 14 9.34 18.28 -7.91
C ALA A 14 8.15 18.43 -6.95
N PHE A 15 7.34 17.38 -6.74
CA PHE A 15 6.31 17.37 -5.69
C PHE A 15 6.89 17.63 -4.30
N ALA A 16 8.03 17.01 -3.97
CA ALA A 16 8.69 17.22 -2.68
C ALA A 16 9.14 18.67 -2.47
N GLN A 17 9.53 19.35 -3.55
CA GLN A 17 10.00 20.74 -3.52
C GLN A 17 8.85 21.75 -3.49
N LEU A 18 7.79 21.51 -4.28
CA LEU A 18 6.64 22.41 -4.40
C LEU A 18 5.64 22.27 -3.26
N ALA A 19 5.56 21.09 -2.64
CA ALA A 19 4.68 20.81 -1.51
C ALA A 19 5.46 20.19 -0.34
N PRO A 20 6.46 20.89 0.23
CA PRO A 20 7.40 20.32 1.19
C PRO A 20 6.70 19.85 2.48
N ASP A 21 5.74 20.62 2.98
CA ASP A 21 5.02 20.28 4.22
C ASP A 21 4.10 19.07 4.04
N ALA A 22 3.41 18.97 2.89
CA ALA A 22 2.59 17.81 2.56
C ALA A 22 3.45 16.55 2.42
N ASN A 23 4.58 16.67 1.73
CA ASN A 23 5.56 15.59 1.61
C ASN A 23 6.12 15.16 2.98
N ALA A 24 6.48 16.13 3.83
CA ALA A 24 6.98 15.87 5.17
C ALA A 24 5.95 15.15 6.04
N ALA A 25 4.67 15.56 5.98
CA ALA A 25 3.59 14.92 6.73
C ALA A 25 3.39 13.45 6.32
N LEU A 26 3.38 13.16 5.01
CA LEU A 26 3.27 11.79 4.50
C LEU A 26 4.46 10.92 4.93
N ILE A 27 5.68 11.48 4.90
CA ILE A 27 6.88 10.79 5.38
C ILE A 27 6.81 10.55 6.89
N ALA A 28 6.37 11.54 7.67
CA ALA A 28 6.24 11.42 9.12
C ALA A 28 5.24 10.31 9.50
N LEU A 29 4.10 10.24 8.81
CA LEU A 29 3.14 9.15 9.01
C LEU A 29 3.74 7.78 8.64
N SER A 30 4.50 7.70 7.54
CA SER A 30 5.22 6.47 7.17
C SER A 30 6.19 6.02 8.27
N LYS A 31 6.93 6.96 8.88
CA LYS A 31 7.86 6.64 9.97
C LYS A 31 7.13 6.16 11.22
N ALA A 32 5.99 6.77 11.56
CA ALA A 32 5.18 6.35 12.69
C ALA A 32 4.64 4.92 12.51
N ILE A 33 4.22 4.56 11.29
CA ILE A 33 3.80 3.19 10.95
C ILE A 33 4.98 2.22 11.02
N ASP A 34 6.14 2.57 10.45
CA ASP A 34 7.32 1.70 10.51
C ASP A 34 7.82 1.47 11.95
N ALA A 35 7.53 2.41 12.87
CA ALA A 35 7.86 2.30 14.29
C ALA A 35 6.75 1.64 15.14
N SER A 36 5.63 1.21 14.54
CA SER A 36 4.47 0.73 15.30
C SER A 36 4.58 -0.70 15.82
N GLY A 37 5.62 -1.43 15.42
CA GLY A 37 5.76 -2.86 15.67
C GLY A 37 5.07 -3.76 14.64
N LEU A 38 4.39 -3.21 13.64
CA LEU A 38 3.90 -4.00 12.50
C LEU A 38 5.07 -4.52 11.67
N GLU A 39 4.93 -5.74 11.17
CA GLU A 39 5.95 -6.40 10.37
C GLU A 39 6.14 -5.63 9.06
N LYS A 40 7.41 -5.34 8.70
CA LYS A 40 7.70 -4.59 7.47
C LYS A 40 7.14 -5.32 6.24
N THR A 41 7.30 -6.63 6.18
CA THR A 41 6.76 -7.48 5.11
C THR A 41 5.24 -7.34 4.97
N LEU A 42 4.50 -7.37 6.08
CA LEU A 42 3.05 -7.18 6.11
C LEU A 42 2.65 -5.80 5.58
N THR A 43 3.28 -4.73 6.07
CA THR A 43 2.96 -3.37 5.61
C THR A 43 3.28 -3.16 4.13
N GLU A 44 4.30 -3.81 3.59
CA GLU A 44 4.58 -3.77 2.15
C GLU A 44 3.55 -4.57 1.33
N LEU A 45 3.05 -5.72 1.81
CA LEU A 45 1.92 -6.42 1.17
C LEU A 45 0.67 -5.54 1.09
N VAL A 46 0.34 -4.83 2.16
CA VAL A 46 -0.76 -3.85 2.21
C VAL A 46 -0.55 -2.76 1.16
N LYS A 47 0.66 -2.17 1.11
CA LYS A 47 0.97 -1.07 0.18
C LYS A 47 0.91 -1.54 -1.28
N LEU A 48 1.44 -2.74 -1.56
CA LEU A 48 1.39 -3.36 -2.88
C LEU A 48 -0.06 -3.62 -3.31
N ARG A 49 -0.88 -4.24 -2.45
CA ARG A 49 -2.26 -4.60 -2.80
C ARG A 49 -3.13 -3.38 -3.05
N ALA A 50 -3.06 -2.37 -2.20
CA ALA A 50 -3.78 -1.11 -2.41
C ALA A 50 -3.34 -0.43 -3.73
N SER A 51 -2.03 -0.45 -4.03
CA SER A 51 -1.50 0.13 -5.26
C SER A 51 -1.93 -0.62 -6.52
N GLN A 52 -2.07 -1.95 -6.46
CA GLN A 52 -2.65 -2.76 -7.54
C GLN A 52 -4.11 -2.35 -7.82
N ILE A 53 -4.93 -2.23 -6.76
CA ILE A 53 -6.35 -1.85 -6.89
C ILE A 53 -6.49 -0.43 -7.45
N ASN A 54 -5.67 0.51 -6.98
CA ASN A 54 -5.70 1.91 -7.41
C ASN A 54 -4.99 2.17 -8.75
N GLY A 55 -4.34 1.17 -9.36
CA GLY A 55 -3.60 1.35 -10.61
C GLY A 55 -2.40 2.30 -10.53
N CYS A 56 -1.74 2.41 -9.37
CA CYS A 56 -0.56 3.28 -9.22
C CYS A 56 0.73 2.55 -9.61
N ALA A 57 1.14 2.61 -10.89
CA ALA A 57 2.37 1.98 -11.37
C ALA A 57 3.65 2.46 -10.62
N PHE A 58 3.72 3.75 -10.29
CA PHE A 58 4.82 4.30 -9.49
C PHE A 58 4.92 3.63 -8.12
N CYS A 59 3.80 3.61 -7.39
CA CYS A 59 3.73 3.09 -6.03
C CYS A 59 3.97 1.58 -6.03
N LEU A 60 3.40 0.87 -7.01
CA LEU A 60 3.61 -0.56 -7.18
C LEU A 60 5.09 -0.90 -7.34
N GLN A 61 5.78 -0.24 -8.28
CA GLN A 61 7.19 -0.51 -8.53
C GLN A 61 8.09 -0.08 -7.36
N PHE A 62 7.80 1.06 -6.74
CA PHE A 62 8.51 1.51 -5.55
C PHE A 62 8.40 0.49 -4.41
N HIS A 63 7.19 0.05 -4.08
CA HIS A 63 6.96 -0.92 -3.00
C HIS A 63 7.43 -2.32 -3.36
N LEU A 64 7.50 -2.70 -4.64
CA LEU A 64 8.12 -3.97 -5.04
C LEU A 64 9.62 -3.98 -4.71
N ASN A 65 10.32 -2.88 -4.96
CA ASN A 65 11.75 -2.77 -4.61
C ASN A 65 11.95 -2.84 -3.08
N VAL A 66 11.12 -2.15 -2.31
CA VAL A 66 11.17 -2.20 -0.84
C VAL A 66 10.84 -3.60 -0.31
N ALA A 67 9.79 -4.23 -0.84
CA ALA A 67 9.37 -5.57 -0.45
C ALA A 67 10.45 -6.63 -0.70
N ARG A 68 11.20 -6.53 -1.81
CA ARG A 68 12.37 -7.39 -2.07
C ARG A 68 13.44 -7.23 -1.00
N GLY A 69 13.82 -5.99 -0.69
CA GLY A 69 14.81 -5.70 0.34
C GLY A 69 14.37 -6.12 1.75
N ALA A 70 13.05 -6.08 2.03
CA ALA A 70 12.47 -6.51 3.30
C ALA A 70 12.26 -8.03 3.42
N GLY A 71 12.53 -8.82 2.37
CA GLY A 71 12.40 -10.27 2.39
C GLY A 71 10.99 -10.82 2.12
N VAL A 72 10.09 -10.05 1.49
CA VAL A 72 8.79 -10.57 1.06
C VAL A 72 9.00 -11.65 -0.01
N GLY A 73 8.43 -12.83 0.23
CA GLY A 73 8.60 -14.00 -0.63
C GLY A 73 8.19 -13.75 -2.08
N LEU A 74 8.89 -14.37 -3.03
CA LEU A 74 8.56 -14.25 -4.45
C LEU A 74 7.12 -14.68 -4.74
N ALA A 75 6.71 -15.85 -4.24
CA ALA A 75 5.36 -16.36 -4.41
C ALA A 75 4.29 -15.42 -3.82
N GLN A 76 4.55 -14.80 -2.66
CA GLN A 76 3.65 -13.81 -2.09
C GLN A 76 3.49 -12.59 -3.02
N ARG A 77 4.60 -12.05 -3.56
CA ARG A 77 4.56 -10.90 -4.48
C ARG A 77 3.81 -11.22 -5.78
N ASP A 78 4.06 -12.39 -6.36
CA ASP A 78 3.48 -12.79 -7.65
C ASP A 78 2.00 -13.16 -7.53
N GLN A 79 1.59 -13.75 -6.40
CA GLN A 79 0.22 -14.20 -6.16
C GLN A 79 -0.65 -13.17 -5.44
N LEU A 80 -0.09 -12.02 -5.03
CA LEU A 80 -0.79 -11.00 -4.23
C LEU A 80 -2.09 -10.51 -4.86
N ALA A 81 -2.15 -10.40 -6.19
CA ALA A 81 -3.35 -9.94 -6.88
C ALA A 81 -4.53 -10.92 -6.77
N ALA A 82 -4.24 -12.19 -6.46
CA ALA A 82 -5.17 -13.30 -6.31
C ALA A 82 -5.04 -13.98 -4.94
N TRP A 83 -4.69 -13.21 -3.89
CA TRP A 83 -4.36 -13.74 -2.57
C TRP A 83 -5.48 -14.58 -1.94
N GLN A 84 -6.75 -14.31 -2.29
CA GLN A 84 -7.90 -15.05 -1.78
C GLN A 84 -7.83 -16.56 -2.11
N ASP A 85 -7.33 -16.91 -3.30
CA ASP A 85 -7.20 -18.29 -3.79
C ASP A 85 -5.80 -18.89 -3.52
N SER A 86 -4.91 -18.11 -2.90
CA SER A 86 -3.53 -18.53 -2.61
C SER A 86 -3.35 -19.03 -1.18
N SER A 87 -2.56 -20.09 -1.03
CA SER A 87 -2.18 -20.67 0.27
C SER A 87 -0.88 -20.10 0.86
N VAL A 88 -0.20 -19.18 0.17
CA VAL A 88 1.12 -18.68 0.63
C VAL A 88 1.05 -17.56 1.67
N PHE A 89 -0.17 -17.13 2.02
CA PHE A 89 -0.42 -16.06 2.99
C PHE A 89 -0.93 -16.63 4.31
N THR A 90 -0.36 -16.16 5.41
CA THR A 90 -0.81 -16.49 6.76
C THR A 90 -2.21 -15.93 7.05
N VAL A 91 -2.88 -16.44 8.08
CA VAL A 91 -4.20 -15.92 8.50
C VAL A 91 -4.13 -14.41 8.83
N ARG A 92 -3.06 -13.98 9.50
CA ARG A 92 -2.81 -12.57 9.82
C ARG A 92 -2.63 -11.69 8.57
N GLU A 93 -1.85 -12.15 7.59
CA GLU A 93 -1.69 -11.46 6.31
C GLU A 93 -3.02 -11.39 5.55
N ARG A 94 -3.79 -12.48 5.51
CA ARG A 94 -5.12 -12.52 4.86
C ARG A 94 -6.09 -11.54 5.49
N ALA A 95 -6.10 -11.42 6.83
CA ALA A 95 -6.91 -10.43 7.53
C ALA A 95 -6.50 -8.98 7.15
N ALA A 96 -5.20 -8.68 7.08
CA ALA A 96 -4.73 -7.38 6.64
C ALA A 96 -5.07 -7.08 5.17
N LEU A 97 -4.97 -8.07 4.28
CA LEU A 97 -5.32 -7.92 2.86
C LEU A 97 -6.82 -7.70 2.67
N ALA A 98 -7.67 -8.44 3.40
CA ALA A 98 -9.12 -8.23 3.39
C ALA A 98 -9.47 -6.79 3.85
N TRP A 99 -8.88 -6.34 4.96
CA TRP A 99 -9.05 -4.97 5.44
C TRP A 99 -8.58 -3.92 4.43
N THR A 100 -7.44 -4.18 3.79
CA THR A 100 -6.88 -3.31 2.74
C THR A 100 -7.81 -3.17 1.55
N GLU A 101 -8.36 -4.27 1.04
CA GLU A 101 -9.30 -4.24 -0.10
C GLU A 101 -10.57 -3.47 0.25
N ALA A 102 -11.19 -3.77 1.40
CA ALA A 102 -12.42 -3.14 1.87
C ALA A 102 -12.29 -1.61 1.98
N LEU A 103 -11.21 -1.14 2.63
CA LEU A 103 -10.95 0.29 2.80
C LEU A 103 -10.49 1.00 1.51
N THR A 104 -9.85 0.27 0.59
CA THR A 104 -9.37 0.84 -0.67
C THR A 104 -10.52 1.03 -1.67
N ARG A 105 -11.37 0.00 -1.83
CA ARG A 105 -12.50 0.03 -2.77
C ARG A 105 -13.67 0.86 -2.26
N LYS A 106 -13.91 0.86 -0.94
CA LYS A 106 -15.02 1.54 -0.26
C LYS A 106 -16.42 1.15 -0.75
N ASP A 107 -16.54 0.03 -1.45
CA ASP A 107 -17.80 -0.53 -1.95
C ASP A 107 -18.54 -1.31 -0.86
N GLN A 108 -17.82 -2.12 -0.07
CA GLN A 108 -18.36 -2.87 1.07
C GLN A 108 -18.21 -2.11 2.41
N GLY A 109 -17.35 -1.07 2.45
CA GLY A 109 -17.06 -0.34 3.68
C GLY A 109 -16.30 -1.15 4.71
N ALA A 110 -16.16 -0.60 5.92
CA ALA A 110 -15.52 -1.24 7.06
C ALA A 110 -16.57 -1.90 7.95
N GLU A 111 -17.18 -2.99 7.48
CA GLU A 111 -18.23 -3.68 8.25
C GLU A 111 -17.71 -4.21 9.60
N ASP A 112 -18.55 -4.13 10.63
CA ASP A 112 -18.21 -4.58 11.99
C ASP A 112 -17.76 -6.06 12.02
N ALA A 113 -18.36 -6.89 11.17
CA ALA A 113 -17.99 -8.30 11.05
C ALA A 113 -16.56 -8.49 10.54
N LEU A 114 -16.13 -7.72 9.53
CA LEU A 114 -14.76 -7.75 9.04
C LEU A 114 -13.80 -7.20 10.09
N TYR A 115 -14.16 -6.09 10.76
CA TYR A 115 -13.35 -5.54 11.84
C TYR A 115 -13.14 -6.57 12.96
N ALA A 116 -14.18 -7.30 13.37
CA ALA A 116 -14.06 -8.36 14.37
C ALA A 116 -13.07 -9.45 13.95
N GLN A 117 -13.11 -9.91 12.69
CA GLN A 117 -12.16 -10.89 12.16
C GLN A 117 -10.72 -10.36 12.14
N VAL A 118 -10.53 -9.08 11.79
CA VAL A 118 -9.20 -8.45 11.86
C VAL A 118 -8.71 -8.39 13.32
N ARG A 119 -9.60 -8.08 14.28
CA ARG A 119 -9.26 -8.03 15.71
C ARG A 119 -8.86 -9.40 16.29
N GLU A 120 -9.20 -10.52 15.65
CA GLU A 120 -8.69 -11.83 16.05
C GLU A 120 -7.19 -12.00 15.77
N GLN A 121 -6.65 -11.27 14.79
CA GLN A 121 -5.26 -11.39 14.35
C GLN A 121 -4.35 -10.23 14.79
N PHE A 122 -4.94 -9.10 15.16
CA PHE A 122 -4.23 -7.86 15.50
C PHE A 122 -4.69 -7.36 16.88
N SER A 123 -3.89 -6.57 17.59
CA SER A 123 -4.29 -5.75 18.75
C SER A 123 -4.96 -4.44 18.32
N GLU A 124 -5.60 -3.70 19.24
CA GLU A 124 -6.30 -2.46 18.88
C GLU A 124 -5.32 -1.42 18.31
N SER A 125 -4.15 -1.33 18.93
CA SER A 125 -3.05 -0.49 18.46
C SER A 125 -2.61 -0.90 17.05
N GLU A 126 -2.41 -2.20 16.82
CA GLU A 126 -2.01 -2.69 15.49
C GLU A 126 -3.08 -2.41 14.43
N VAL A 127 -4.37 -2.55 14.74
CA VAL A 127 -5.45 -2.21 13.80
C VAL A 127 -5.48 -0.72 13.49
N ALA A 128 -5.23 0.14 14.47
CA ALA A 128 -5.11 1.58 14.25
C ALA A 128 -3.96 1.91 13.27
N PHE A 129 -2.78 1.31 13.46
CA PHE A 129 -1.64 1.50 12.57
C PHE A 129 -1.81 0.84 11.20
N LEU A 130 -2.45 -0.34 11.14
CA LEU A 130 -2.80 -1.00 9.89
C LEU A 130 -3.74 -0.13 9.06
N THR A 131 -4.75 0.45 9.69
CA THR A 131 -5.70 1.38 9.06
C THR A 131 -4.99 2.65 8.58
N ALA A 132 -4.09 3.20 9.40
CA ALA A 132 -3.25 4.33 9.00
C ALA A 132 -2.35 3.99 7.79
N ALA A 133 -1.81 2.77 7.73
CA ALA A 133 -1.01 2.29 6.60
C ALA A 133 -1.83 2.22 5.31
N VAL A 134 -3.04 1.66 5.38
CA VAL A 134 -3.98 1.63 4.25
C VAL A 134 -4.35 3.04 3.80
N GLY A 135 -4.63 3.95 4.72
CA GLY A 135 -4.93 5.35 4.43
C GLY A 135 -3.75 6.08 3.76
N LEU A 136 -2.55 5.91 4.30
CA LEU A 136 -1.33 6.53 3.78
C LEU A 136 -1.02 6.07 2.36
N ILE A 137 -1.08 4.76 2.06
CA ILE A 137 -0.82 4.29 0.70
C ILE A 137 -1.89 4.78 -0.28
N ASN A 138 -3.15 4.83 0.16
CA ASN A 138 -4.25 5.38 -0.62
C ASN A 138 -4.03 6.88 -0.94
N ALA A 139 -3.45 7.65 -0.02
CA ALA A 139 -3.04 9.03 -0.27
C ALA A 139 -1.90 9.12 -1.31
N TRP A 140 -0.85 8.31 -1.13
CA TRP A 140 0.26 8.23 -2.10
C TRP A 140 -0.21 7.82 -3.50
N ASN A 141 -1.10 6.83 -3.60
CA ASN A 141 -1.67 6.39 -4.87
C ASN A 141 -2.39 7.54 -5.58
N ARG A 142 -3.24 8.29 -4.86
CA ARG A 142 -3.97 9.44 -5.42
C ARG A 142 -3.03 10.53 -5.93
N ILE A 143 -2.00 10.86 -5.15
CA ILE A 143 -0.99 11.87 -5.54
C ILE A 143 -0.22 11.41 -6.78
N ALA A 144 0.34 10.20 -6.75
CA ALA A 144 1.20 9.70 -7.81
C ALA A 144 0.43 9.45 -9.12
N VAL A 145 -0.81 8.95 -9.07
CA VAL A 145 -1.68 8.81 -10.25
C VAL A 145 -2.12 10.17 -10.78
N GLY A 146 -2.53 11.08 -9.90
CA GLY A 146 -2.95 12.43 -10.27
C GLY A 146 -1.84 13.23 -10.96
N LEU A 147 -0.60 13.05 -10.51
CA LEU A 147 0.58 13.75 -11.05
C LEU A 147 1.35 12.94 -12.09
N LYS A 148 0.95 11.69 -12.33
CA LYS A 148 1.61 10.74 -13.25
C LYS A 148 3.10 10.57 -12.96
N PHE A 149 3.47 10.31 -11.71
CA PHE A 149 4.87 10.08 -11.34
C PHE A 149 5.48 8.96 -12.19
N THR A 150 6.71 9.18 -12.69
CA THR A 150 7.45 8.19 -13.46
C THR A 150 7.89 7.04 -12.55
N PRO A 151 7.47 5.78 -12.80
CA PRO A 151 7.87 4.65 -11.97
C PRO A 151 9.39 4.52 -11.86
N PRO A 152 9.95 4.22 -10.68
CA PRO A 152 11.38 3.98 -10.55
C PRO A 152 11.79 2.70 -11.29
N GLY A 153 13.09 2.56 -11.60
CA GLY A 153 13.61 1.30 -12.13
C GLY A 153 13.46 0.14 -11.14
N ALA A 154 13.34 -1.09 -11.66
CA ALA A 154 13.36 -2.28 -10.83
C ALA A 154 14.75 -2.47 -10.19
N GLN A 155 14.75 -2.88 -8.91
CA GLN A 155 15.92 -3.24 -8.13
C GLN A 155 15.87 -4.72 -7.75
#